data_AF-A0A369XUW3-F1
#
_entry.id   AF-A0A369XUW3-F1
#
_cell.length_a   1.000
_cell.length_b   1.000
_cell.length_c   1.000
_cell.angle_alpha   90.00
_cell.angle_beta   90.00
_cell.angle_gamma   90.00
#
_symmetry.space_group_name_H-M   'P 1'
#
loop_
_entity.id
_entity.type
_entity.pdbx_description
1 polymer ?
#
loop_
_entity_poly.entity_id
_entity_poly.type
_entity_poly.pdbx_seq_one_letter_code
_entity_poly.pdbx_strand_id
1 'polypeptide(L)'
;MNSYTDVEKKLWPKYREEINHSRNTVEVEGVFTMQVAELLSEILGEKIYSEDVIFHPQEECFYRFTEKLLKNENFKTAFESSDLGAIIDRYAHSANSRYVHLSKLPEKTNSKIKRH
;
A
#
# COMPACT_ATOMS: atom_id res chain seq x y z
N MET A 1 -12.86 -1.56 21.39
CA MET A 1 -12.31 -2.05 20.12
C MET A 1 -12.22 -0.84 19.20
N ASN A 2 -11.01 -0.39 18.89
CA ASN A 2 -10.85 0.75 17.99
C ASN A 2 -11.06 0.23 16.57
N SER A 3 -11.92 0.90 15.80
CA SER A 3 -12.09 0.62 14.38
C SER A 3 -11.57 1.82 13.61
N TYR A 4 -10.70 1.55 12.64
CA TYR A 4 -10.15 2.55 11.73
C TYR A 4 -10.86 2.58 10.38
N THR A 5 -12.02 1.91 10.30
CA THR A 5 -12.87 1.87 9.11
C THR A 5 -13.26 3.27 8.62
N ASP A 6 -13.39 4.27 9.49
CA ASP A 6 -13.71 5.64 9.05
C ASP A 6 -12.53 6.32 8.34
N VAL A 7 -11.29 6.05 8.78
CA VAL A 7 -10.07 6.50 8.10
C VAL A 7 -9.92 5.79 6.77
N GLU A 8 -10.18 4.46 6.73
CA GLU A 8 -10.22 3.70 5.48
C GLU A 8 -11.23 4.29 4.50
N LYS A 9 -12.49 4.50 4.90
CA LYS A 9 -13.54 5.04 4.00
C LYS A 9 -13.16 6.38 3.39
N LYS A 10 -12.42 7.21 4.12
CA LYS A 10 -11.92 8.51 3.65
C LYS A 10 -10.85 8.34 2.57
N LEU A 11 -9.91 7.42 2.75
CA LEU A 11 -8.74 7.26 1.87
C LEU A 11 -8.97 6.28 0.72
N TRP A 12 -9.86 5.30 0.91
CA TRP A 12 -10.14 4.22 -0.03
C TRP A 12 -10.52 4.68 -1.45
N PRO A 13 -11.38 5.70 -1.65
CA PRO A 13 -11.76 6.15 -2.99
C PRO A 13 -10.53 6.61 -3.80
N LYS A 14 -9.69 7.46 -3.20
CA LYS A 14 -8.45 7.97 -3.82
C LYS A 14 -7.49 6.82 -4.11
N TYR A 15 -7.25 5.95 -3.13
CA TYR A 15 -6.39 4.78 -3.30
C TYR A 15 -6.84 3.89 -4.47
N ARG A 16 -8.14 3.57 -4.55
CA ARG A 16 -8.68 2.72 -5.61
C ARG A 16 -8.55 3.37 -6.98
N GLU A 17 -8.76 4.68 -7.06
CA GLU A 17 -8.56 5.45 -8.28
C GLU A 17 -7.10 5.38 -8.74
N GLU A 18 -6.14 5.66 -7.85
CA GLU A 18 -4.70 5.66 -8.17
C GLU A 18 -4.18 4.26 -8.57
N ILE A 19 -4.62 3.20 -7.89
CA ILE A 19 -4.27 1.82 -8.25
C ILE A 19 -4.82 1.46 -9.63
N ASN A 20 -6.08 1.82 -9.93
CA ASN A 20 -6.68 1.50 -11.23
C ASN A 20 -6.02 2.26 -12.39
N HIS A 21 -5.48 3.44 -12.14
CA HIS A 21 -4.75 4.24 -13.13
C HIS A 21 -3.26 3.91 -13.23
N SER A 22 -2.71 3.12 -12.30
CA SER A 22 -1.30 2.70 -12.32
C SER A 22 -0.96 1.95 -13.62
N ARG A 23 0.11 2.38 -14.29
CA ARG A 23 0.49 1.96 -15.65
C ARG A 23 1.50 0.82 -15.68
N ASN A 24 2.22 0.62 -14.60
CA ASN A 24 3.25 -0.41 -14.45
C ASN A 24 3.32 -0.87 -12.98
N THR A 25 4.08 -1.92 -12.72
CA THR A 25 4.24 -2.52 -11.40
C THR A 25 4.88 -1.59 -10.37
N VAL A 26 5.79 -0.71 -10.80
CA VAL A 26 6.47 0.28 -9.92
C VAL A 26 5.47 1.34 -9.43
N GLU A 27 4.57 1.79 -10.29
CA GLU A 27 3.50 2.72 -9.89
C GLU A 27 2.54 2.09 -8.88
N VAL A 28 2.18 0.81 -9.07
CA VAL A 28 1.33 0.08 -8.12
C VAL A 28 1.97 0.02 -6.72
N GLU A 29 3.26 -0.31 -6.67
CA GLU A 29 4.03 -0.35 -5.42
C GLU A 29 4.12 1.04 -4.75
N GLY A 30 4.41 2.08 -5.53
CA GLY A 30 4.46 3.46 -5.02
C GLY A 30 3.13 3.93 -4.44
N VAL A 31 2.02 3.67 -5.15
CA VAL A 31 0.68 4.01 -4.66
C VAL A 31 0.36 3.25 -3.38
N PHE A 32 0.65 1.94 -3.32
CA PHE A 32 0.42 1.15 -2.10
C PHE A 32 1.20 1.69 -0.90
N THR A 33 2.52 1.86 -1.03
CA THR A 33 3.38 2.28 0.08
C THR A 33 3.06 3.69 0.56
N MET A 34 2.80 4.64 -0.35
CA MET A 34 2.35 5.99 0.02
C MET A 34 1.03 5.99 0.77
N GLN A 35 0.04 5.25 0.26
CA GLN A 35 -1.32 5.29 0.81
C GLN A 35 -1.41 4.56 2.16
N VAL A 36 -0.65 3.47 2.35
CA VAL A 36 -0.53 2.82 3.66
C VAL A 36 0.23 3.70 4.65
N ALA A 37 1.26 4.44 4.22
CA ALA A 37 1.93 5.40 5.09
C ALA A 37 1.01 6.58 5.49
N GLU A 38 0.16 7.07 4.57
CA GLU A 38 -0.89 8.08 4.86
C GLU A 38 -1.92 7.52 5.85
N LEU A 39 -2.44 6.33 5.55
CA LEU A 39 -2.94 5.28 6.45
C LEU A 39 -2.54 5.46 7.92
N LEU A 40 -1.31 5.00 8.16
CA LEU A 40 -0.71 4.90 9.47
C LEU A 40 -0.45 6.28 10.06
N SER A 41 -0.14 7.29 9.24
CA SER A 41 0.07 8.65 9.74
C SER A 41 -1.20 9.24 10.37
N GLU A 42 -2.35 9.04 9.73
CA GLU A 42 -3.64 9.51 10.28
C GLU A 42 -4.02 8.77 11.56
N ILE A 43 -3.75 7.46 11.62
CA ILE A 43 -4.11 6.61 12.77
C ILE A 43 -3.21 6.87 13.98
N LEU A 44 -1.90 6.97 13.75
CA LEU A 44 -0.90 7.10 14.82
C LEU A 44 -0.72 8.56 15.26
N GLY A 45 -1.21 9.52 14.47
CA GLY A 45 -1.04 10.95 14.74
C GLY A 45 0.41 11.44 14.57
N GLU A 46 1.25 10.67 13.88
CA GLU A 46 2.66 10.99 13.61
C GLU A 46 3.01 10.72 12.15
N LYS A 47 4.12 11.28 11.67
CA LYS A 47 4.49 11.12 10.26
C LYS A 47 5.13 9.75 10.02
N ILE A 48 4.43 8.90 9.25
CA ILE A 48 4.96 7.67 8.66
C ILE A 48 5.38 7.95 7.21
N TYR A 49 6.50 7.35 6.80
CA TYR A 49 7.06 7.49 5.46
C TYR A 49 6.74 6.25 4.64
N SER A 50 6.61 6.39 3.32
CA SER A 50 6.38 5.25 2.42
C SER A 50 7.50 4.22 2.49
N GLU A 51 8.74 4.65 2.77
CA GLU A 51 9.91 3.78 2.97
C GLU A 51 9.77 2.84 4.19
N ASP A 52 8.89 3.17 5.14
CA ASP A 52 8.60 2.32 6.29
C ASP A 52 7.63 1.17 5.94
N VAL A 53 7.07 1.17 4.72
CA VAL A 53 6.14 0.18 4.18
C VAL A 53 6.76 -0.47 2.95
N ILE A 54 6.73 -1.80 2.87
CA ILE A 54 7.32 -2.55 1.77
C ILE A 54 6.23 -3.40 1.13
N PHE A 55 6.10 -3.34 -0.20
CA PHE A 55 5.16 -4.18 -0.95
C PHE A 55 5.89 -5.39 -1.53
N HIS A 56 5.43 -6.60 -1.20
CA HIS A 56 6.00 -7.87 -1.64
C HIS A 56 4.96 -8.73 -2.37
N PRO A 57 4.59 -8.40 -3.61
CA PRO A 57 3.52 -9.08 -4.36
C PRO A 57 3.82 -10.54 -4.71
N GLN A 58 5.05 -11.02 -4.48
CA GLN A 58 5.49 -12.38 -4.76
C GLN A 58 5.47 -13.30 -3.52
N GLU A 59 5.19 -12.75 -2.33
CA GLU A 59 5.12 -13.52 -1.08
C GLU A 59 3.66 -13.80 -0.68
N GLU A 60 3.43 -14.75 0.24
CA GLU A 60 2.10 -15.01 0.80
C GLU A 60 1.53 -13.78 1.52
N CYS A 61 2.40 -13.02 2.20
CA CYS A 61 2.07 -11.71 2.76
C CYS A 61 2.53 -10.62 1.78
N PHE A 62 1.60 -9.95 1.13
CA PHE A 62 1.90 -8.96 0.09
C PHE A 62 2.60 -7.69 0.61
N TYR A 63 2.88 -7.57 1.90
CA TYR A 63 3.56 -6.42 2.47
C TYR A 63 4.35 -6.77 3.73
N ARG A 64 5.31 -5.89 4.06
CA ARG A 64 6.10 -5.91 5.28
C ARG A 64 6.29 -4.47 5.78
N PHE A 65 6.69 -4.33 7.03
CA PHE A 65 7.07 -3.04 7.62
C PHE A 65 8.53 -3.07 8.04
N THR A 66 9.17 -1.90 8.04
CA THR A 66 10.55 -1.78 8.53
C THR A 66 10.64 -2.09 10.02
N GLU A 67 11.82 -2.53 10.49
CA GLU A 67 12.05 -2.73 11.92
C GLU A 67 11.77 -1.48 12.75
N LYS A 68 12.01 -0.30 12.17
CA LYS A 68 11.74 0.99 12.81
C LYS A 68 10.25 1.12 13.15
N LEU A 69 9.38 0.85 12.17
CA LEU A 69 7.93 0.91 12.36
C LEU A 69 7.45 -0.22 13.28
N LEU A 70 8.01 -1.41 13.16
CA LEU A 70 7.70 -2.54 14.04
C LEU A 70 8.12 -2.31 15.50
N LYS A 71 9.11 -1.45 15.77
CA LYS A 71 9.54 -1.08 17.14
C LYS A 71 8.72 0.09 17.71
N ASN A 72 7.81 0.68 16.94
CA ASN A 72 6.93 1.75 17.42
C ASN A 72 5.76 1.16 18.22
N GLU A 73 5.66 1.49 19.50
CA GLU A 73 4.63 0.97 20.40
C GLU A 73 3.21 1.43 20.02
N ASN A 74 3.05 2.63 19.45
CA ASN A 74 1.75 3.09 18.94
C ASN A 74 1.31 2.23 17.75
N PHE A 75 2.24 1.92 16.85
CA PHE A 75 1.99 1.05 15.71
C PHE A 75 1.58 -0.36 16.19
N LYS A 76 2.37 -0.98 17.08
CA LYS A 76 2.04 -2.31 17.62
C LYS A 76 0.66 -2.33 18.27
N THR A 77 0.38 -1.34 19.13
CA THR A 77 -0.91 -1.24 19.82
C THR A 77 -2.05 -1.11 18.81
N ALA A 78 -1.91 -0.23 17.82
CA ALA A 78 -2.91 -0.08 16.77
C ALA A 78 -3.08 -1.38 15.97
N PHE A 79 -2.00 -2.04 15.60
CA PHE A 79 -2.03 -3.25 14.76
C PHE A 79 -2.66 -4.45 15.47
N GLU A 80 -2.37 -4.66 16.76
CA GLU A 80 -2.84 -5.82 17.53
C GLU A 80 -4.26 -5.63 18.12
N SER A 81 -4.68 -4.39 18.39
CA SER A 81 -5.93 -4.11 19.11
C SER A 81 -7.10 -3.64 18.22
N SER A 82 -6.93 -3.63 16.90
CA SER A 82 -7.88 -3.07 15.94
C SER A 82 -8.06 -3.87 14.64
N ASP A 83 -8.88 -3.34 13.73
CA ASP A 83 -9.08 -3.82 12.36
C ASP A 83 -7.99 -3.35 11.37
N LEU A 84 -6.91 -2.70 11.83
CA LEU A 84 -5.85 -2.15 11.00
C LEU A 84 -5.21 -3.19 10.07
N GLY A 85 -4.86 -4.37 10.58
CA GLY A 85 -4.29 -5.44 9.75
C GLY A 85 -5.22 -5.83 8.61
N ALA A 86 -6.51 -6.01 8.91
CA ALA A 86 -7.52 -6.35 7.91
C ALA A 86 -7.75 -5.22 6.88
N ILE A 87 -7.60 -3.96 7.28
CA ILE A 87 -7.64 -2.81 6.36
C ILE A 87 -6.44 -2.86 5.40
N ILE A 88 -5.23 -3.02 5.94
CA ILE A 88 -4.01 -3.05 5.12
C ILE A 88 -4.01 -4.26 4.18
N ASP A 89 -4.54 -5.41 4.62
CA ASP A 89 -4.74 -6.59 3.76
C ASP A 89 -5.63 -6.26 2.55
N ARG A 90 -6.73 -5.53 2.73
CA ARG A 90 -7.60 -5.12 1.61
C ARG A 90 -6.87 -4.22 0.61
N TYR A 91 -6.04 -3.30 1.10
CA TYR A 91 -5.17 -2.50 0.24
C TYR A 91 -4.20 -3.43 -0.51
N ALA A 92 -3.50 -4.32 0.20
CA ALA A 92 -2.49 -5.17 -0.40
C ALA A 92 -3.08 -6.12 -1.46
N HIS A 93 -4.27 -6.68 -1.23
CA HIS A 93 -5.00 -7.49 -2.20
C HIS A 93 -5.38 -6.71 -3.47
N SER A 94 -5.85 -5.46 -3.32
CA SER A 94 -6.18 -4.59 -4.46
C SER A 94 -4.94 -4.24 -5.27
N ALA A 95 -3.86 -3.84 -4.61
CA ALA A 95 -2.57 -3.59 -5.25
C ALA A 95 -2.04 -4.83 -5.96
N ASN A 96 -2.05 -5.99 -5.30
CA ASN A 96 -1.52 -7.23 -5.89
C ASN A 96 -2.34 -7.68 -7.11
N SER A 97 -3.66 -7.53 -7.07
CA SER A 97 -4.52 -7.83 -8.23
C SER A 97 -4.12 -6.99 -9.46
N ARG A 98 -3.85 -5.69 -9.26
CA ARG A 98 -3.35 -4.82 -10.33
C ARG A 98 -1.93 -5.18 -10.75
N TYR A 99 -1.05 -5.45 -9.80
CA TYR A 99 0.33 -5.85 -10.05
C TYR A 99 0.38 -7.10 -10.94
N VAL A 100 -0.36 -8.14 -10.57
CA VAL A 100 -0.45 -9.41 -11.32
C VAL A 100 -1.00 -9.20 -12.71
N HIS A 101 -2.00 -8.32 -12.87
CA HIS A 101 -2.53 -7.98 -14.19
C HIS A 101 -1.44 -7.33 -15.07
N LEU A 102 -0.69 -6.37 -14.52
CA LEU A 102 0.35 -5.66 -15.26
C LEU A 102 1.61 -6.51 -15.51
N SER A 103 1.97 -7.42 -14.59
CA SER A 103 3.15 -8.28 -14.72
C SER A 103 2.95 -9.42 -15.73
N LYS A 104 1.71 -9.86 -15.94
CA LYS A 104 1.34 -10.88 -16.93
C LYS A 104 1.19 -10.33 -18.34
N LEU A 105 1.17 -9.01 -18.53
CA LEU A 105 1.20 -8.42 -19.86
C LEU A 105 2.63 -8.57 -20.40
N PRO A 106 2.89 -9.44 -21.40
CA PRO A 106 4.19 -9.47 -22.04
C PRO A 106 4.45 -8.07 -22.59
N GLU A 107 5.62 -7.50 -22.30
CA GLU A 107 6.04 -6.16 -22.67
C GLU A 107 5.59 -5.76 -24.10
N LYS A 108 4.42 -5.16 -24.23
CA LYS A 108 4.04 -4.35 -25.40
C LYS A 108 4.17 -2.87 -25.06
N THR A 109 5.20 -2.50 -24.30
CA THR A 109 5.58 -1.09 -24.12
C THR A 109 7.08 -0.90 -24.02
N ASN A 110 7.86 -1.61 -24.83
CA ASN A 110 9.09 -1.06 -25.40
C ASN A 110 8.73 -0.21 -26.63
N SER A 111 7.89 0.81 -26.44
CA SER A 111 7.52 1.72 -27.52
C SER A 111 7.60 3.17 -27.05
N LYS A 112 8.73 3.77 -27.44
CA LYS A 112 8.99 5.21 -27.60
C LYS A 112 9.30 6.01 -26.33
N ILE A 113 10.53 5.87 -25.84
CA ILE A 113 11.34 7.05 -25.52
C ILE A 113 12.41 7.16 -26.61
N LYS A 114 12.02 7.66 -27.79
CA LYS A 114 13.00 8.24 -28.72
C LYS A 114 13.36 9.60 -28.12
N ARG A 115 14.62 9.73 -27.69
CA ARG A 115 15.27 11.03 -27.52
C ARG A 115 15.06 11.85 -28.79
N HIS A 116 14.65 13.10 -28.66
CA HIS A 116 14.73 14.09 -29.70
C HIS A 116 15.41 15.34 -29.15
#